data_AF-A0A0M8MZI2-F1
#
_entry.id   AF-A0A0M8MZI2-F1
#
_cell.length_a   1.000
_cell.length_b   1.000
_cell.length_c   1.000
_cell.angle_alpha   90.00
_cell.angle_beta   90.00
_cell.angle_gamma   90.00
#
_symmetry.space_group_name_H-M   'P 1'
#
loop_
_entity.id
_entity.type
_entity.pdbx_description
1 polymer ?
#
loop_
_entity_poly.entity_id
_entity_poly.type
_entity_poly.pdbx_seq_one_letter_code
_entity_poly.pdbx_strand_id
1 'polypeptide(L)'
;MSSLVTRLVAGPARWLYHEFGIASVHQTGPDGWLILLARACRMFSFGAISLIMALFLSSLRFSDLQIGAFMTLTLVGDVVLSLLLAAVADGIGRRRIFLVGGLLMAASGLVFTLSENYWVLLGAAVGGVMSATGGDFGPFRSIEESTLAHLTTPATRADVLSWYVTTSTLGSAAGMEVSGRIVDFLKAHQGRDTKRAYHLMFWAYVAMGVLSMVLSFLMSRKCEINTARGKDDAASSSSSSPSSSSSTTADEDTRPLLGEDTAGSSDSSSSDSISSSSSSSNAIVDNNSRQGEASSPWWRKVLGSRGISQISPESRPVIIKLWILLTIDSLADGMVTDALTNLYLTRKFGLSESYLGDIMASSYLLMALSTVFAGPLARRLGLVNTMVFTHLPSSAAVLLLPLPQGIALSIVLLLIDKGLNSMDQGPRAALIAAIVRPEERTVVMGITTTLRTLASTVGPSLTGYLAGTDSFWIAYVIAGLLRIGYDLGLFWIFVGIKLHAHEESQEDKAEE
;
A
#
# COMPACT_ATOMS: atom_id res chain seq x y z
N MET A 1 41.03 9.87 -29.26
CA MET A 1 40.87 9.39 -27.86
C MET A 1 39.48 9.66 -27.26
N SER A 2 38.75 10.73 -27.62
CA SER A 2 37.41 10.97 -27.03
C SER A 2 36.31 9.96 -27.46
N SER A 3 36.36 9.42 -28.69
CA SER A 3 35.32 8.49 -29.17
C SER A 3 35.40 7.07 -28.57
N LEU A 4 36.60 6.63 -28.18
CA LEU A 4 36.83 5.32 -27.57
C LEU A 4 36.42 5.30 -26.08
N VAL A 5 36.72 6.38 -25.34
CA VAL A 5 36.27 6.55 -23.96
C VAL A 5 34.74 6.66 -23.89
N THR A 6 34.12 7.36 -24.85
CA THR A 6 32.66 7.46 -24.92
C THR A 6 32.00 6.10 -25.17
N ARG A 7 32.58 5.22 -26.01
CA ARG A 7 32.05 3.87 -26.25
C ARG A 7 32.30 2.89 -25.11
N LEU A 8 33.45 2.98 -24.44
CA LEU A 8 33.81 2.13 -23.29
C LEU A 8 33.01 2.45 -22.03
N VAL A 9 32.57 3.70 -21.85
CA VAL A 9 31.67 4.09 -20.73
C VAL A 9 30.20 3.95 -21.11
N ALA A 10 29.82 4.26 -22.36
CA ALA A 10 28.42 4.17 -22.79
C ALA A 10 27.91 2.73 -22.98
N GLY A 11 28.78 1.75 -23.25
CA GLY A 11 28.40 0.34 -23.36
C GLY A 11 27.88 -0.22 -22.03
N PRO A 12 28.69 -0.19 -20.95
CA PRO A 12 28.26 -0.58 -19.61
C PRO A 12 27.13 0.30 -19.08
N ALA A 13 27.14 1.62 -19.34
CA ALA A 13 26.07 2.51 -18.89
C ALA A 13 24.73 2.25 -19.60
N ARG A 14 24.73 1.94 -20.91
CA ARG A 14 23.51 1.55 -21.64
C ARG A 14 23.02 0.16 -21.25
N TRP A 15 23.95 -0.75 -20.99
CA TRP A 15 23.63 -2.07 -20.45
C TRP A 15 23.01 -1.94 -19.06
N LEU A 16 23.62 -1.19 -18.13
CA LEU A 16 23.02 -0.85 -16.84
C LEU A 16 21.66 -0.16 -16.99
N TYR A 17 21.53 0.80 -17.91
CA TYR A 17 20.29 1.54 -18.11
C TYR A 17 19.11 0.65 -18.55
N HIS A 18 19.38 -0.39 -19.35
CA HIS A 18 18.39 -1.39 -19.75
C HIS A 18 18.18 -2.48 -18.68
N GLU A 19 19.25 -2.98 -18.06
CA GLU A 19 19.20 -4.07 -17.08
C GLU A 19 18.59 -3.63 -15.74
N PHE A 20 18.82 -2.38 -15.33
CA PHE A 20 18.18 -1.79 -14.16
C PHE A 20 16.77 -1.27 -14.46
N GLY A 21 16.26 -1.35 -15.70
CA GLY A 21 14.90 -0.94 -16.03
C GLY A 21 14.65 0.58 -15.98
N ILE A 22 15.69 1.42 -15.93
CA ILE A 22 15.56 2.89 -15.98
C ILE A 22 15.02 3.33 -17.35
N ALA A 23 15.38 2.59 -18.41
CA ALA A 23 14.77 2.71 -19.73
C ALA A 23 13.25 2.57 -19.68
N SER A 24 12.75 1.59 -18.91
CA SER A 24 11.32 1.31 -18.73
C SER A 24 10.59 2.48 -18.06
N VAL A 25 11.22 3.13 -17.06
CA VAL A 25 10.68 4.34 -16.41
C VAL A 25 10.63 5.52 -17.40
N HIS A 26 11.68 5.72 -18.19
CA HIS A 26 11.71 6.79 -19.18
C HIS A 26 10.67 6.58 -20.31
N GLN A 27 10.41 5.33 -20.71
CA GLN A 27 9.36 4.99 -21.69
C GLN A 27 7.94 5.25 -21.16
N THR A 28 7.74 5.24 -19.84
CA THR A 28 6.45 5.54 -19.20
C THR A 28 6.06 7.02 -19.37
N GLY A 29 7.04 7.89 -19.66
CA GLY A 29 6.84 9.32 -19.86
C GLY A 29 7.01 10.17 -18.59
N PRO A 30 6.80 11.49 -18.69
CA PRO A 30 7.07 12.44 -17.60
C PRO A 30 6.19 12.23 -16.37
N ASP A 31 4.96 11.75 -16.56
CA ASP A 31 4.00 11.50 -15.46
C ASP A 31 4.50 10.40 -14.50
N GLY A 32 5.19 9.37 -15.02
CA GLY A 32 5.79 8.33 -14.18
C GLY A 32 6.87 8.89 -13.26
N TRP A 33 7.76 9.74 -13.78
CA TRP A 33 8.78 10.41 -12.98
C TRP A 33 8.19 11.36 -11.94
N LEU A 34 7.11 12.06 -12.25
CA LEU A 34 6.41 12.92 -11.28
C LEU A 34 5.81 12.11 -10.13
N ILE A 35 5.21 10.93 -10.40
CA ILE A 35 4.72 10.03 -9.34
C ILE A 35 5.87 9.57 -8.44
N LEU A 36 6.95 9.06 -9.06
CA LEU A 36 8.11 8.55 -8.33
C LEU A 36 8.74 9.66 -7.46
N LEU A 37 8.90 10.86 -8.01
CA LEU A 37 9.51 11.98 -7.30
C LEU A 37 8.59 12.50 -6.18
N ALA A 38 7.28 12.62 -6.41
CA ALA A 38 6.32 13.03 -5.39
C ALA A 38 6.32 12.05 -4.22
N ARG A 39 6.34 10.74 -4.51
CA ARG A 39 6.46 9.71 -3.47
C ARG A 39 7.78 9.79 -2.73
N ALA A 40 8.91 9.92 -3.44
CA ALA A 40 10.22 10.03 -2.81
C ALA A 40 10.28 11.24 -1.86
N CYS A 41 9.72 12.39 -2.26
CA CYS A 41 9.61 13.58 -1.43
C CYS A 41 8.80 13.33 -0.15
N ARG A 42 7.68 12.64 -0.28
CA ARG A 42 6.83 12.26 0.84
C ARG A 42 7.51 11.27 1.79
N MET A 43 8.14 10.23 1.26
CA MET A 43 8.86 9.24 2.07
C MET A 43 10.08 9.82 2.77
N PHE A 44 10.78 10.77 2.14
CA PHE A 44 11.81 11.57 2.80
C PHE A 44 11.27 12.26 4.07
N SER A 45 10.09 12.84 3.95
CA SER A 45 9.43 13.55 5.03
C SER A 45 8.99 12.60 6.16
N PHE A 46 8.53 11.39 5.80
CA PHE A 46 8.18 10.34 6.76
C PHE A 46 9.39 9.74 7.45
N GLY A 47 10.49 9.51 6.74
CA GLY A 47 11.76 9.11 7.33
C GLY A 47 12.26 10.14 8.35
N ALA A 48 12.22 11.42 7.98
CA ALA A 48 12.60 12.52 8.87
C ALA A 48 11.73 12.58 10.14
N ILE A 49 10.41 12.50 10.00
CA ILE A 49 9.49 12.51 11.16
C ILE A 49 9.66 11.27 12.02
N SER A 50 9.80 10.09 11.42
CA SER A 50 9.97 8.83 12.15
C SER A 50 11.18 8.88 13.10
N LEU A 51 12.25 9.56 12.69
CA LEU A 51 13.41 9.79 13.54
C LEU A 51 13.07 10.61 14.80
N ILE A 52 12.36 11.73 14.62
CA ILE A 52 12.21 12.76 15.65
C ILE A 52 10.90 12.71 16.42
N MET A 53 9.84 12.03 15.95
CA MET A 53 8.48 12.19 16.48
C MET A 53 8.39 11.84 17.97
N ALA A 54 8.86 10.66 18.37
CA ALA A 54 8.81 10.25 19.77
C ALA A 54 9.74 11.12 20.66
N LEU A 55 10.89 11.53 20.11
CA LEU A 55 11.84 12.43 20.79
C LEU A 55 11.24 13.83 21.01
N PHE A 56 10.54 14.36 20.01
CA PHE A 56 9.82 15.63 20.07
C PHE A 56 8.73 15.60 21.13
N LEU A 57 7.86 14.59 21.13
CA LEU A 57 6.82 14.45 22.15
C LEU A 57 7.41 14.28 23.56
N SER A 58 8.51 13.54 23.69
CA SER A 58 9.25 13.44 24.95
C SER A 58 9.87 14.77 25.38
N SER A 59 10.31 15.62 24.44
CA SER A 59 10.86 16.95 24.74
C SER A 59 9.79 17.95 25.21
N LEU A 60 8.54 17.76 24.78
CA LEU A 60 7.37 18.49 25.28
C LEU A 60 6.91 18.03 26.67
N ARG A 61 7.60 17.03 27.25
CA ARG A 61 7.30 16.42 28.57
C ARG A 61 5.96 15.68 28.62
N PHE A 62 5.52 15.13 27.50
CA PHE A 62 4.42 14.15 27.53
C PHE A 62 4.88 12.85 28.16
N SER A 63 3.96 12.16 28.84
CA SER A 63 4.26 10.86 29.44
C SER A 63 4.44 9.79 28.37
N ASP A 64 5.19 8.74 28.68
CA ASP A 64 5.44 7.66 27.70
C ASP A 64 4.16 6.93 27.28
N LEU A 65 3.20 6.84 28.19
CA LEU A 65 1.86 6.34 27.87
C LEU A 65 1.16 7.25 26.85
N GLN A 66 1.27 8.57 26.99
CA GLN A 66 0.74 9.52 26.02
C GLN A 66 1.47 9.41 24.68
N ILE A 67 2.79 9.22 24.66
CA ILE A 67 3.56 9.02 23.42
C ILE A 67 3.11 7.74 22.72
N GLY A 68 2.98 6.62 23.45
CA GLY A 68 2.47 5.36 22.89
C GLY A 68 1.04 5.47 22.38
N ALA A 69 0.15 6.11 23.16
CA ALA A 69 -1.23 6.37 22.77
C ALA A 69 -1.31 7.28 21.53
N PHE A 70 -0.44 8.28 21.44
CA PHE A 70 -0.31 9.16 20.28
C PHE A 70 -0.01 8.33 19.02
N MET A 71 1.02 7.49 19.07
CA MET A 71 1.42 6.63 17.95
C MET A 71 0.32 5.64 17.55
N THR A 72 -0.38 5.04 18.52
CA THR A 72 -1.53 4.17 18.26
C THR A 72 -2.67 4.92 17.57
N LEU A 73 -3.07 6.07 18.11
CA LEU A 73 -4.19 6.85 17.58
C LEU A 73 -3.89 7.42 16.19
N THR A 74 -2.63 7.77 15.89
CA THR A 74 -2.20 8.13 14.54
C THR A 74 -2.32 6.96 13.58
N LEU A 75 -1.91 5.74 13.97
CA LEU A 75 -2.05 4.56 13.11
C LEU A 75 -3.52 4.19 12.88
N VAL A 76 -4.37 4.29 13.90
CA VAL A 76 -5.82 4.11 13.75
C VAL A 76 -6.39 5.18 12.80
N GLY A 77 -5.95 6.42 12.98
CA GLY A 77 -6.27 7.55 12.11
C GLY A 77 -5.89 7.29 10.65
N ASP A 78 -4.69 6.80 10.41
CA ASP A 78 -4.18 6.44 9.07
C ASP A 78 -5.05 5.35 8.42
N VAL A 79 -5.50 4.34 9.18
CA VAL A 79 -6.42 3.30 8.66
C VAL A 79 -7.76 3.90 8.28
N VAL A 80 -8.36 4.71 9.17
CA VAL A 80 -9.66 5.33 8.92
C VAL A 80 -9.58 6.27 7.71
N LEU A 81 -8.58 7.14 7.68
CA LEU A 81 -8.36 8.08 6.59
C LEU A 81 -8.02 7.35 5.28
N SER A 82 -7.30 6.23 5.36
CA SER A 82 -7.06 5.34 4.23
C SER A 82 -8.36 4.86 3.58
N LEU A 83 -9.27 4.32 4.39
CA LEU A 83 -10.55 3.83 3.92
C LEU A 83 -11.43 4.96 3.35
N LEU A 84 -11.43 6.13 3.99
CA LEU A 84 -12.16 7.31 3.53
C LEU A 84 -11.63 7.82 2.18
N LEU A 85 -10.31 8.01 2.07
CA LEU A 85 -9.69 8.47 0.83
C LEU A 85 -9.88 7.46 -0.30
N ALA A 86 -9.76 6.16 -0.03
CA ALA A 86 -10.03 5.12 -1.02
C ALA A 86 -11.50 5.11 -1.48
N ALA A 87 -12.46 5.36 -0.58
CA ALA A 87 -13.88 5.41 -0.94
C ALA A 87 -14.23 6.64 -1.80
N VAL A 88 -13.54 7.75 -1.55
CA VAL A 88 -13.76 9.02 -2.27
C VAL A 88 -12.90 9.11 -3.54
N ALA A 89 -11.88 8.25 -3.65
CA ALA A 89 -10.87 8.28 -4.71
C ALA A 89 -11.46 8.22 -6.12
N ASP A 90 -12.41 7.30 -6.32
CA ASP A 90 -13.03 7.05 -7.62
C ASP A 90 -13.91 8.21 -8.08
N GLY A 91 -14.44 9.02 -7.15
CA GLY A 91 -15.30 10.16 -7.45
C GLY A 91 -14.57 11.50 -7.61
N ILE A 92 -13.48 11.71 -6.86
CA ILE A 92 -12.72 12.98 -6.88
C ILE A 92 -11.64 12.98 -7.97
N GLY A 93 -11.17 11.80 -8.39
CA GLY A 93 -10.12 11.64 -9.38
C GLY A 93 -8.72 11.58 -8.76
N ARG A 94 -7.89 10.66 -9.27
CA ARG A 94 -6.60 10.28 -8.66
C ARG A 94 -5.62 11.45 -8.46
N ARG A 95 -5.53 12.37 -9.43
CA ARG A 95 -4.67 13.56 -9.35
C ARG A 95 -5.03 14.49 -8.18
N ARG A 96 -6.33 14.67 -7.93
CA ARG A 96 -6.80 15.54 -6.85
C ARG A 96 -6.52 14.94 -5.47
N ILE A 97 -6.49 13.61 -5.36
CA ILE A 97 -6.12 12.94 -4.11
C ILE A 97 -4.67 13.24 -3.74
N PHE A 98 -3.76 13.25 -4.72
CA PHE A 98 -2.37 13.64 -4.48
C PHE A 98 -2.24 15.10 -4.00
N LEU A 99 -3.01 16.00 -4.60
CA LEU A 99 -3.06 17.41 -4.16
C LEU A 99 -3.62 17.54 -2.73
N VAL A 100 -4.71 16.84 -2.41
CA VAL A 100 -5.29 16.82 -1.06
C VAL A 100 -4.29 16.25 -0.06
N GLY A 101 -3.58 15.18 -0.42
CA GLY A 101 -2.52 14.60 0.42
C GLY A 101 -1.41 15.59 0.74
N GLY A 102 -0.88 16.28 -0.27
CA GLY A 102 0.15 17.31 -0.07
C GLY A 102 -0.36 18.50 0.76
N LEU A 103 -1.63 18.89 0.59
CA LEU A 103 -2.25 19.96 1.39
C LEU A 103 -2.40 19.55 2.86
N LEU A 104 -2.89 18.33 3.13
CA LEU A 104 -3.02 17.80 4.49
C LEU A 104 -1.66 17.69 5.17
N MET A 105 -0.65 17.24 4.43
CA MET A 105 0.75 17.16 4.86
C MET A 105 1.33 18.54 5.21
N ALA A 106 1.11 19.55 4.37
CA ALA A 106 1.55 20.92 4.66
C ALA A 106 0.80 21.53 5.85
N ALA A 107 -0.51 21.33 5.94
CA ALA A 107 -1.33 21.83 7.03
C ALA A 107 -0.94 21.23 8.39
N SER A 108 -0.72 19.91 8.45
CA SER A 108 -0.30 19.25 9.69
C SER A 108 1.10 19.63 10.11
N GLY A 109 2.04 19.71 9.17
CA GLY A 109 3.38 20.27 9.42
C GLY A 109 3.30 21.65 10.06
N LEU A 110 2.47 22.55 9.52
CA LEU A 110 2.30 23.89 10.06
C LEU A 110 1.75 23.86 11.50
N VAL A 111 0.77 23.00 11.79
CA VAL A 111 0.27 22.83 13.17
C VAL A 111 1.39 22.39 14.11
N PHE A 112 2.24 21.45 13.70
CA PHE A 112 3.39 20.99 14.50
C PHE A 112 4.47 22.06 14.67
N THR A 113 4.60 23.01 13.75
CA THR A 113 5.52 24.16 13.94
C THR A 113 5.00 25.18 14.96
N LEU A 114 3.68 25.27 15.15
CA LEU A 114 3.04 26.35 15.90
C LEU A 114 2.45 25.92 17.25
N SER A 115 2.12 24.65 17.43
CA SER A 115 1.41 24.14 18.60
C SER A 115 2.29 23.20 19.45
N GLU A 116 2.15 23.30 20.76
CA GLU A 116 2.68 22.34 21.74
C GLU A 116 1.55 21.54 22.43
N ASN A 117 0.28 21.78 22.07
CA ASN A 117 -0.86 21.11 22.72
C ASN A 117 -1.07 19.69 22.18
N TYR A 118 -1.07 18.69 23.07
CA TYR A 118 -1.22 17.27 22.73
C TYR A 118 -2.39 16.98 21.79
N TRP A 119 -3.59 17.48 22.08
CA TRP A 119 -4.80 17.16 21.30
C TRP A 119 -4.79 17.82 19.92
N VAL A 120 -4.20 19.02 19.82
CA VAL A 120 -4.04 19.73 18.56
C VAL A 120 -3.02 19.01 17.67
N LEU A 121 -1.89 18.60 18.25
CA LEU A 121 -0.88 17.80 17.57
C LEU A 121 -1.44 16.45 17.12
N LEU A 122 -2.24 15.79 17.97
CA LEU A 122 -2.86 14.51 17.65
C LEU A 122 -3.87 14.64 16.51
N GLY A 123 -4.75 15.64 16.58
CA GLY A 123 -5.70 15.93 15.50
C GLY A 123 -5.00 16.23 14.18
N ALA A 124 -3.90 16.98 14.22
CA ALA A 124 -3.07 17.26 13.04
C ALA A 124 -2.34 16.02 12.53
N ALA A 125 -1.84 15.14 13.39
CA ALA A 125 -1.16 13.93 12.96
C ALA A 125 -2.13 12.94 12.30
N VAL A 126 -3.32 12.76 12.88
CA VAL A 126 -4.40 11.92 12.34
C VAL A 126 -4.96 12.48 11.03
N GLY A 127 -5.30 13.77 10.98
CA GLY A 127 -5.88 14.39 9.79
C GLY A 127 -4.85 14.70 8.69
N GLY A 128 -3.60 14.91 9.09
CA GLY A 128 -2.47 15.31 8.25
C GLY A 128 -1.72 14.19 7.57
N VAL A 129 -2.14 12.95 7.81
CA VAL A 129 -1.50 11.74 7.29
C VAL A 129 -0.02 11.62 7.72
N MET A 130 0.26 11.90 9.00
CA MET A 130 1.60 11.76 9.55
C MET A 130 1.84 10.31 9.96
N SER A 131 2.65 9.60 9.18
CA SER A 131 2.99 8.21 9.46
C SER A 131 3.83 8.07 10.73
N ALA A 132 3.23 7.53 11.79
CA ALA A 132 3.91 7.22 13.05
C ALA A 132 4.96 6.11 12.91
N THR A 133 4.86 5.29 11.88
CA THR A 133 5.81 4.21 11.59
C THR A 133 6.87 4.60 10.56
N GLY A 134 6.79 5.80 9.97
CA GLY A 134 7.66 6.21 8.85
C GLY A 134 7.37 5.49 7.53
N GLY A 135 6.38 4.58 7.52
CA GLY A 135 5.94 3.82 6.36
C GLY A 135 4.89 4.56 5.52
N ASP A 136 4.63 4.03 4.33
CA ASP A 136 3.64 4.58 3.41
C ASP A 136 2.20 4.32 3.88
N PHE A 137 1.30 5.26 3.63
CA PHE A 137 -0.12 5.15 3.98
C PHE A 137 -0.92 4.39 2.90
N GLY A 138 -1.90 3.61 3.32
CA GLY A 138 -2.58 2.63 2.47
C GLY A 138 -3.14 3.14 1.13
N PRO A 139 -3.95 4.21 1.07
CA PRO A 139 -4.74 4.50 -0.12
C PRO A 139 -3.87 5.09 -1.22
N PHE A 140 -2.90 5.93 -0.87
CA PHE A 140 -2.03 6.55 -1.86
C PHE A 140 -1.14 5.51 -2.48
N ARG A 141 -0.60 4.55 -1.71
CA ARG A 141 0.17 3.45 -2.30
C ARG A 141 -0.67 2.70 -3.34
N SER A 142 -1.92 2.35 -3.03
CA SER A 142 -2.82 1.67 -3.98
C SER A 142 -3.18 2.55 -5.19
N ILE A 143 -3.38 3.86 -4.99
CA ILE A 143 -3.67 4.81 -6.07
C ILE A 143 -2.44 5.03 -6.97
N GLU A 144 -1.25 5.13 -6.40
CA GLU A 144 0.04 5.28 -7.09
C GLU A 144 0.34 4.02 -7.90
N GLU A 145 0.28 2.84 -7.28
CA GLU A 145 0.52 1.56 -7.95
C GLU A 145 -0.49 1.33 -9.08
N SER A 146 -1.78 1.63 -8.84
CA SER A 146 -2.79 1.52 -9.89
C SER A 146 -2.59 2.54 -11.00
N THR A 147 -2.17 3.77 -10.71
CA THR A 147 -1.88 4.78 -11.75
C THR A 147 -0.67 4.39 -12.57
N LEU A 148 0.41 3.95 -11.93
CA LEU A 148 1.59 3.42 -12.62
C LEU A 148 1.25 2.20 -13.47
N ALA A 149 0.38 1.30 -12.99
CA ALA A 149 -0.05 0.14 -13.76
C ALA A 149 -0.85 0.50 -15.03
N HIS A 150 -1.52 1.66 -15.05
CA HIS A 150 -2.22 2.18 -16.24
C HIS A 150 -1.27 2.91 -17.21
N LEU A 151 -0.21 3.53 -16.69
CA LEU A 151 0.79 4.23 -17.50
C LEU A 151 1.84 3.29 -18.11
N THR A 152 2.01 2.09 -17.55
CA THR A 152 3.03 1.11 -17.94
C THR A 152 2.47 -0.02 -18.80
N THR A 153 3.34 -0.62 -19.61
CA THR A 153 3.01 -1.83 -20.38
C THR A 153 3.31 -3.10 -19.56
N PRO A 154 2.72 -4.27 -19.87
CA PRO A 154 3.00 -5.51 -19.15
C PRO A 154 4.50 -5.86 -19.06
N ALA A 155 5.28 -5.53 -20.08
CA ALA A 155 6.73 -5.76 -20.11
C ALA A 155 7.54 -4.79 -19.22
N THR A 156 7.05 -3.57 -19.00
CA THR A 156 7.77 -2.51 -18.26
C THR A 156 7.28 -2.32 -16.83
N ARG A 157 6.11 -2.86 -16.49
CA ARG A 157 5.43 -2.67 -15.20
C ARG A 157 6.26 -3.12 -14.00
N ALA A 158 6.91 -4.29 -14.09
CA ALA A 158 7.70 -4.83 -13.00
C ALA A 158 8.88 -3.92 -12.63
N ASP A 159 9.61 -3.44 -13.64
CA ASP A 159 10.75 -2.52 -13.46
C ASP A 159 10.31 -1.19 -12.82
N VAL A 160 9.21 -0.63 -13.29
CA VAL A 160 8.69 0.66 -12.80
C VAL A 160 8.21 0.51 -11.36
N LEU A 161 7.54 -0.59 -11.01
CA LEU A 161 7.15 -0.87 -9.63
C LEU A 161 8.35 -1.11 -8.70
N SER A 162 9.43 -1.73 -9.21
CA SER A 162 10.68 -1.89 -8.47
C SER A 162 11.33 -0.53 -8.16
N TRP A 163 11.43 0.36 -9.15
CA TRP A 163 11.93 1.72 -8.94
C TRP A 163 11.02 2.55 -8.05
N TYR A 164 9.72 2.35 -8.15
CA TYR A 164 8.73 2.98 -7.29
C TYR A 164 8.97 2.66 -5.81
N VAL A 165 9.26 1.40 -5.46
CA VAL A 165 9.63 1.01 -4.08
C VAL A 165 11.03 1.52 -3.73
N THR A 166 12.01 1.32 -4.61
CA THR A 166 13.42 1.66 -4.35
C THR A 166 13.61 3.16 -4.07
N THR A 167 13.08 4.03 -4.93
CA THR A 167 13.14 5.49 -4.75
C THR A 167 12.49 5.95 -3.45
N SER A 168 11.40 5.29 -3.05
CA SER A 168 10.67 5.58 -1.82
C SER A 168 11.50 5.22 -0.57
N THR A 169 12.15 4.05 -0.55
CA THR A 169 13.02 3.62 0.55
C THR A 169 14.28 4.46 0.65
N LEU A 170 14.88 4.83 -0.49
CA LEU A 170 16.00 5.78 -0.54
C LEU A 170 15.60 7.16 -0.01
N GLY A 171 14.39 7.61 -0.35
CA GLY A 171 13.80 8.82 0.21
C GLY A 171 13.76 8.78 1.73
N SER A 172 13.17 7.73 2.32
CA SER A 172 13.13 7.55 3.79
C SER A 172 14.51 7.55 4.43
N ALA A 173 15.46 6.80 3.87
CA ALA A 173 16.83 6.75 4.40
C ALA A 173 17.50 8.12 4.38
N ALA A 174 17.40 8.85 3.26
CA ALA A 174 17.92 10.21 3.16
C ALA A 174 17.22 11.18 4.13
N GLY A 175 15.92 11.00 4.36
CA GLY A 175 15.15 11.78 5.33
C GLY A 175 15.63 11.60 6.77
N MET A 176 15.85 10.35 7.20
CA MET A 176 16.41 10.03 8.51
C MET A 176 17.81 10.63 8.69
N GLU A 177 18.66 10.46 7.69
CA GLU A 177 20.02 10.97 7.70
C GLU A 177 20.08 12.50 7.79
N VAL A 178 19.35 13.19 6.91
CA VAL A 178 19.34 14.65 6.83
C VAL A 178 18.71 15.24 8.08
N SER A 179 17.60 14.68 8.57
CA SER A 179 16.96 15.18 9.79
C SER A 179 17.85 15.05 11.01
N GLY A 180 18.55 13.93 11.20
CA GLY A 180 19.49 13.74 12.30
C GLY A 180 20.59 14.80 12.30
N ARG A 181 21.20 15.06 11.14
CA ARG A 181 22.24 16.09 10.99
C ARG A 181 21.74 17.50 11.20
N ILE A 182 20.56 17.84 10.68
CA ILE A 182 20.03 19.20 10.87
C ILE A 182 19.66 19.42 12.34
N VAL A 183 19.06 18.44 13.03
CA VAL A 183 18.75 18.57 14.46
C VAL A 183 20.01 18.83 15.28
N ASP A 184 21.08 18.06 15.06
CA ASP A 184 22.34 18.27 15.78
C ASP A 184 22.99 19.61 15.43
N PHE A 185 22.97 20.00 14.16
CA PHE A 185 23.47 21.31 13.72
C PHE A 185 22.72 22.47 14.42
N LEU A 186 21.40 22.38 14.53
CA LEU A 186 20.58 23.39 15.19
C LEU A 186 20.84 23.45 16.69
N LYS A 187 20.97 22.29 17.34
CA LYS A 187 21.32 22.21 18.77
C LYS A 187 22.70 22.80 19.08
N ALA A 188 23.66 22.65 18.16
CA ALA A 188 24.99 23.21 18.32
C ALA A 188 25.01 24.75 18.22
N HIS A 189 24.18 25.35 17.36
CA HIS A 189 24.23 26.79 17.04
C HIS A 189 23.22 27.66 17.81
N GLN A 190 22.05 27.14 18.21
CA GLN A 190 20.96 27.95 18.81
C GLN A 190 20.85 27.86 20.34
N GLY A 191 21.84 27.26 21.00
CA GLY A 191 21.77 26.92 22.42
C GLY A 191 20.86 25.69 22.64
N ARG A 192 20.92 25.08 23.83
CA ARG A 192 20.28 23.79 24.18
C ARG A 192 18.73 23.75 24.13
N ASP A 193 18.06 24.63 23.39
CA ASP A 193 16.61 24.58 23.21
C ASP A 193 16.22 23.49 22.20
N THR A 194 16.20 22.24 22.69
CA THR A 194 15.85 21.03 21.95
C THR A 194 14.50 21.16 21.26
N LYS A 195 13.55 21.90 21.85
CA LYS A 195 12.19 22.04 21.34
C LYS A 195 12.15 22.84 20.04
N ARG A 196 12.87 23.96 19.98
CA ARG A 196 12.96 24.78 18.77
C ARG A 196 13.58 24.03 17.60
N ALA A 197 14.60 23.22 17.85
CA ALA A 197 15.22 22.40 16.83
C ALA A 197 14.20 21.43 16.17
N TYR A 198 13.36 20.78 16.98
CA TYR A 198 12.31 19.90 16.46
C TYR A 198 11.18 20.67 15.76
N HIS A 199 10.71 21.80 16.29
CA HIS A 199 9.72 22.63 15.59
C HIS A 199 10.23 23.09 14.22
N LEU A 200 11.53 23.39 14.08
CA LEU A 200 12.10 23.75 12.79
C LEU A 200 12.14 22.58 11.80
N MET A 201 12.21 21.33 12.27
CA MET A 201 12.14 20.16 11.39
C MET A 201 10.78 20.01 10.71
N PHE A 202 9.70 20.44 11.38
CA PHE A 202 8.38 20.43 10.77
C PHE A 202 8.23 21.45 9.64
N TRP A 203 9.07 22.49 9.57
CA TRP A 203 9.12 23.35 8.37
C TRP A 203 9.66 22.62 7.14
N ALA A 204 10.62 21.72 7.31
CA ALA A 204 11.08 20.86 6.21
C ALA A 204 9.93 19.94 5.74
N TYR A 205 9.12 19.43 6.67
CA TYR A 205 7.92 18.67 6.35
C TYR A 205 6.90 19.49 5.54
N VAL A 206 6.63 20.74 5.94
CA VAL A 206 5.76 21.67 5.18
C VAL A 206 6.31 21.90 3.77
N ALA A 207 7.61 22.17 3.64
CA ALA A 207 8.25 22.42 2.36
C ALA A 207 8.10 21.22 1.40
N MET A 208 8.27 20.00 1.91
CA MET A 208 8.10 18.78 1.12
C MET A 208 6.63 18.49 0.79
N GLY A 209 5.69 18.87 1.65
CA GLY A 209 4.26 18.82 1.38
C GLY A 209 3.87 19.74 0.22
N VAL A 210 4.35 20.98 0.25
CA VAL A 210 4.17 21.95 -0.84
C VAL A 210 4.84 21.47 -2.13
N LEU A 211 6.06 20.94 -2.05
CA LEU A 211 6.74 20.38 -3.21
C LEU A 211 5.93 19.23 -3.84
N SER A 212 5.39 18.33 -3.01
CA SER A 212 4.52 17.25 -3.47
C SER A 212 3.24 17.77 -4.13
N MET A 213 2.65 18.86 -3.63
CA MET A 213 1.51 19.53 -4.28
C MET A 213 1.90 20.10 -5.65
N VAL A 214 3.05 20.77 -5.75
CA VAL A 214 3.55 21.33 -7.02
C VAL A 214 3.79 20.23 -8.04
N LEU A 215 4.43 19.13 -7.65
CA LEU A 215 4.64 17.97 -8.51
C LEU A 215 3.31 17.36 -8.96
N SER A 216 2.33 17.25 -8.05
CA SER A 216 0.98 16.77 -8.36
C SER A 216 0.22 17.70 -9.32
N PHE A 217 0.48 19.00 -9.24
CA PHE A 217 -0.09 19.98 -10.16
C PHE A 217 0.55 19.89 -11.55
N LEU A 218 1.82 19.51 -11.66
CA LEU A 218 2.51 19.32 -12.94
C LEU A 218 2.09 18.04 -13.69
N MET A 219 1.41 17.12 -13.01
CA MET A 219 0.92 15.87 -13.64
C MET A 219 -0.16 16.16 -14.68
N SER A 220 -0.10 15.43 -15.80
CA SER A 220 -1.06 15.57 -16.89
C SER A 220 -2.43 14.96 -16.57
N ARG A 221 -3.47 15.34 -17.33
CA ARG A 221 -4.82 14.72 -17.25
C ARG A 221 -4.81 13.23 -17.63
N LYS A 222 -3.71 12.71 -18.20
CA LYS A 222 -3.52 11.27 -18.48
C LYS A 222 -3.52 10.41 -17.22
N CYS A 223 -3.27 10.98 -16.05
CA CYS A 223 -3.34 10.30 -14.76
C CYS A 223 -4.78 10.14 -14.24
N GLU A 224 -5.78 10.76 -14.88
CA GLU A 224 -7.19 10.61 -14.52
C GLU A 224 -7.78 9.41 -15.29
N ILE A 225 -8.54 8.56 -14.61
CA ILE A 225 -9.29 7.48 -15.28
C ILE A 225 -10.37 8.14 -16.12
N ASN A 226 -10.15 8.27 -17.43
CA ASN A 226 -11.22 8.67 -18.34
C ASN A 226 -12.18 7.48 -18.53
N THR A 227 -13.30 7.50 -17.81
CA THR A 227 -14.46 6.60 -18.03
C THR A 227 -14.99 6.64 -19.47
N ALA A 228 -14.58 7.63 -20.27
CA ALA A 228 -15.00 7.80 -21.67
C ALA A 228 -14.46 6.71 -22.63
N ARG A 229 -13.28 6.12 -22.39
CA ARG A 229 -12.68 5.18 -23.36
C ARG A 229 -13.32 3.79 -23.36
N GLY A 230 -13.94 3.40 -22.24
CA GLY A 230 -14.70 2.15 -22.15
C GLY A 230 -16.02 2.16 -22.93
N LYS A 231 -16.50 3.34 -23.36
CA LYS A 231 -17.73 3.45 -24.18
C LYS A 231 -17.42 3.39 -25.67
N ASP A 232 -16.25 3.88 -26.09
CA ASP A 232 -15.81 3.87 -27.49
C ASP A 232 -15.21 2.51 -27.90
N ASP A 233 -14.53 1.82 -26.99
CA ASP A 233 -14.01 0.46 -27.23
C ASP A 233 -15.13 -0.62 -27.18
N ALA A 234 -16.21 -0.38 -26.41
CA ALA A 234 -17.42 -1.22 -26.42
C ALA A 234 -18.34 -0.94 -27.63
N ALA A 235 -18.33 0.29 -28.15
CA ALA A 235 -19.06 0.65 -29.38
C ALA A 235 -18.33 0.20 -30.65
N SER A 236 -17.00 0.06 -30.63
CA SER A 236 -16.21 -0.44 -31.77
C SER A 236 -16.03 -1.96 -31.79
N SER A 237 -16.28 -2.66 -30.68
CA SER A 237 -16.27 -4.14 -30.61
C SER A 237 -17.64 -4.79 -30.81
N SER A 238 -18.72 -4.00 -30.96
CA SER A 238 -20.09 -4.50 -31.20
C SER A 238 -20.57 -4.39 -32.65
N SER A 239 -19.72 -3.99 -33.60
CA SER A 239 -20.10 -3.86 -35.02
C SER A 239 -19.30 -4.73 -36.00
N SER A 240 -18.61 -5.78 -35.54
CA SER A 240 -17.96 -6.75 -36.43
C SER A 240 -18.59 -8.14 -36.30
N SER A 241 -19.71 -8.32 -36.96
CA SER A 241 -20.17 -9.62 -37.47
C SER A 241 -20.87 -9.34 -38.80
N PRO A 242 -20.44 -10.01 -39.88
CA PRO A 242 -21.32 -11.05 -40.40
C PRO A 242 -20.58 -12.35 -40.77
N SER A 243 -21.12 -13.43 -40.22
CA SER A 243 -21.37 -14.74 -40.85
C SER A 243 -20.69 -15.06 -42.18
N SER A 244 -19.88 -16.13 -42.15
CA SER A 244 -19.52 -16.93 -43.30
C SER A 244 -20.63 -17.91 -43.68
N SER A 245 -21.11 -17.88 -44.93
CA SER A 245 -21.56 -19.09 -45.64
C SER A 245 -21.60 -18.84 -47.15
N SER A 246 -20.80 -19.61 -47.89
CA SER A 246 -20.79 -19.70 -49.34
C SER A 246 -21.86 -20.66 -49.86
N SER A 247 -22.68 -20.27 -50.84
CA SER A 247 -22.95 -21.06 -52.07
C SER A 247 -23.93 -20.37 -53.02
N THR A 248 -23.61 -20.53 -54.30
CA THR A 248 -24.07 -20.05 -55.60
C THR A 248 -25.57 -20.17 -55.98
N THR A 249 -25.93 -19.32 -56.96
CA THR A 249 -26.90 -19.41 -58.09
C THR A 249 -28.41 -19.14 -57.94
N ALA A 250 -28.85 -18.27 -58.86
CA ALA A 250 -30.08 -18.27 -59.68
C ALA A 250 -31.17 -17.23 -59.35
N ASP A 251 -31.30 -16.30 -60.31
CA ASP A 251 -32.45 -15.53 -60.81
C ASP A 251 -33.82 -15.70 -60.13
N GLU A 252 -34.50 -14.59 -59.84
CA GLU A 252 -35.67 -14.15 -60.63
C GLU A 252 -36.22 -12.80 -60.15
N ASP A 253 -36.40 -11.91 -61.12
CA ASP A 253 -37.17 -10.68 -61.05
C ASP A 253 -38.62 -10.94 -60.63
N THR A 254 -39.20 -10.08 -59.79
CA THR A 254 -40.46 -9.37 -60.11
C THR A 254 -40.86 -8.37 -59.02
N ARG A 255 -40.95 -7.09 -59.42
CA ARG A 255 -41.75 -6.04 -58.76
C ARG A 255 -43.23 -6.19 -59.21
N PRO A 256 -44.23 -5.60 -58.55
CA PRO A 256 -44.55 -4.15 -58.70
C PRO A 256 -44.96 -3.50 -57.34
N LEU A 257 -44.84 -2.20 -57.02
CA LEU A 257 -45.10 -0.88 -57.65
C LEU A 257 -46.59 -0.43 -57.66
N LEU A 258 -46.85 0.70 -56.96
CA LEU A 258 -48.05 1.57 -56.87
C LEU A 258 -49.22 1.10 -55.96
N GLY A 259 -49.89 1.96 -55.18
CA GLY A 259 -49.88 3.43 -55.11
C GLY A 259 -50.66 3.97 -53.89
N GLU A 260 -50.55 5.29 -53.71
CA GLU A 260 -51.29 6.14 -52.77
C GLU A 260 -52.81 6.15 -53.01
N ASP A 261 -53.63 6.34 -51.97
CA ASP A 261 -54.47 7.54 -51.81
C ASP A 261 -55.46 7.48 -50.61
N THR A 262 -55.32 8.48 -49.74
CA THR A 262 -56.30 9.32 -49.00
C THR A 262 -57.66 8.83 -48.44
N ALA A 263 -57.91 9.27 -47.18
CA ALA A 263 -59.10 9.98 -46.64
C ALA A 263 -60.13 9.26 -45.72
N GLY A 264 -60.52 9.99 -44.66
CA GLY A 264 -61.81 9.93 -43.92
C GLY A 264 -61.87 8.96 -42.73
N SER A 265 -61.86 9.37 -41.45
CA SER A 265 -62.83 10.11 -40.63
C SER A 265 -63.79 9.23 -39.80
N SER A 266 -63.88 9.60 -38.51
CA SER A 266 -65.00 9.52 -37.55
C SER A 266 -65.41 8.18 -36.88
N ASP A 267 -65.43 8.26 -35.53
CA ASP A 267 -66.51 7.85 -34.60
C ASP A 267 -66.88 6.35 -34.48
N SER A 268 -67.31 5.78 -33.35
CA SER A 268 -67.53 6.20 -31.97
C SER A 268 -67.94 4.96 -31.15
N SER A 269 -67.76 5.03 -29.83
CA SER A 269 -68.65 4.52 -28.76
C SER A 269 -69.05 3.02 -28.64
N SER A 270 -68.77 2.46 -27.43
CA SER A 270 -69.68 1.70 -26.53
C SER A 270 -70.47 0.49 -27.10
N SER A 271 -70.62 -0.67 -26.46
CA SER A 271 -70.84 -0.98 -25.04
C SER A 271 -70.79 -2.50 -24.82
N ASP A 272 -70.82 -2.87 -23.54
CA ASP A 272 -71.40 -4.09 -22.97
C ASP A 272 -70.53 -5.30 -22.61
N SER A 273 -70.42 -5.39 -21.29
CA SER A 273 -70.03 -6.46 -20.41
C SER A 273 -70.96 -7.68 -20.45
N ILE A 274 -70.42 -8.89 -20.26
CA ILE A 274 -70.60 -9.76 -19.07
C ILE A 274 -70.23 -11.22 -19.38
N SER A 275 -69.33 -11.74 -18.53
CA SER A 275 -69.16 -13.13 -18.07
C SER A 275 -68.51 -14.23 -18.95
N SER A 276 -67.56 -14.88 -18.26
CA SER A 276 -67.24 -16.31 -18.21
C SER A 276 -66.15 -16.88 -19.13
N SER A 277 -65.01 -17.18 -18.46
CA SER A 277 -64.12 -18.37 -18.58
C SER A 277 -63.64 -18.80 -19.98
N SER A 278 -62.37 -19.02 -20.26
CA SER A 278 -61.24 -19.39 -19.40
C SER A 278 -59.94 -19.47 -20.20
N SER A 279 -58.84 -19.16 -19.52
CA SER A 279 -57.49 -19.74 -19.68
C SER A 279 -56.55 -19.23 -20.78
N SER A 280 -55.38 -18.81 -20.27
CA SER A 280 -54.03 -18.95 -20.83
C SER A 280 -53.37 -17.69 -21.38
N SER A 281 -52.43 -17.18 -20.57
CA SER A 281 -51.08 -16.74 -20.95
C SER A 281 -50.92 -15.55 -21.91
N ASN A 282 -50.53 -14.40 -21.35
CA ASN A 282 -49.37 -13.56 -21.73
C ASN A 282 -49.48 -12.20 -21.02
N ALA A 283 -48.51 -11.84 -20.17
CA ALA A 283 -47.33 -11.06 -20.56
C ALA A 283 -47.67 -9.62 -20.98
N ILE A 284 -47.55 -8.69 -20.03
CA ILE A 284 -47.26 -7.26 -20.25
C ILE A 284 -46.21 -6.91 -19.18
N VAL A 285 -44.93 -7.03 -19.52
CA VAL A 285 -44.02 -5.90 -19.83
C VAL A 285 -43.82 -4.98 -18.61
N ASP A 286 -42.91 -5.39 -17.72
CA ASP A 286 -42.20 -4.46 -16.85
C ASP A 286 -40.92 -4.03 -17.57
N ASN A 287 -40.99 -2.87 -18.19
CA ASN A 287 -39.87 -2.17 -18.77
C ASN A 287 -39.07 -1.52 -17.63
N ASN A 288 -38.21 -2.29 -16.98
CA ASN A 288 -37.22 -1.75 -16.05
C ASN A 288 -35.92 -2.54 -16.12
N SER A 289 -35.20 -2.37 -17.23
CA SER A 289 -33.80 -2.79 -17.31
C SER A 289 -32.93 -1.59 -17.67
N ARG A 290 -31.83 -1.47 -16.91
CA ARG A 290 -30.71 -0.52 -17.07
C ARG A 290 -30.83 0.83 -16.35
N GLN A 291 -31.09 0.78 -15.04
CA GLN A 291 -30.37 1.70 -14.15
C GLN A 291 -28.98 1.12 -13.91
N GLY A 292 -27.96 1.91 -14.24
CA GLY A 292 -26.56 1.54 -14.08
C GLY A 292 -26.26 1.22 -12.62
N GLU A 293 -25.79 -0.01 -12.38
CA GLU A 293 -25.14 -0.36 -11.12
C GLU A 293 -23.91 0.54 -10.96
N ALA A 294 -24.07 1.62 -10.18
CA ALA A 294 -22.94 2.29 -9.59
C ALA A 294 -22.16 1.24 -8.80
N SER A 295 -20.94 0.94 -9.23
CA SER A 295 -20.04 -0.03 -8.63
C SER A 295 -20.00 0.17 -7.12
N SER A 296 -20.59 -0.76 -6.37
CA SER A 296 -20.54 -0.72 -4.91
C SER A 296 -19.08 -0.61 -4.46
N PRO A 297 -18.74 0.30 -3.53
CA PRO A 297 -17.36 0.45 -3.08
C PRO A 297 -16.75 -0.88 -2.63
N TRP A 298 -15.50 -1.16 -3.01
CA TRP A 298 -14.82 -2.43 -2.72
C TRP A 298 -14.88 -2.83 -1.24
N TRP A 299 -14.89 -1.86 -0.32
CA TRP A 299 -14.99 -2.09 1.12
C TRP A 299 -16.35 -2.68 1.56
N ARG A 300 -17.46 -2.45 0.84
CA ARG A 300 -18.75 -3.12 1.13
C ARG A 300 -18.72 -4.61 0.76
N LYS A 301 -17.91 -4.99 -0.23
CA LYS A 301 -17.65 -6.40 -0.58
C LYS A 301 -16.67 -7.06 0.41
N VAL A 302 -15.68 -6.31 0.92
CA VAL A 302 -14.64 -6.81 1.83
C VAL A 302 -15.08 -6.88 3.31
N LEU A 303 -15.79 -5.86 3.84
CA LEU A 303 -16.27 -5.81 5.24
C LEU A 303 -17.70 -6.32 5.44
N GLY A 304 -18.47 -6.52 4.37
CA GLY A 304 -19.82 -7.09 4.48
C GLY A 304 -19.78 -8.59 4.83
N SER A 305 -20.86 -9.12 5.41
CA SER A 305 -21.05 -10.57 5.64
C SER A 305 -20.87 -11.44 4.39
N ARG A 306 -20.87 -10.81 3.20
CA ARG A 306 -20.58 -11.41 1.90
C ARG A 306 -19.09 -11.65 1.60
N GLY A 307 -18.16 -10.94 2.23
CA GLY A 307 -16.72 -11.06 1.96
C GLY A 307 -16.11 -12.35 2.54
N ILE A 308 -16.52 -12.73 3.74
CA ILE A 308 -16.12 -14.00 4.38
C ILE A 308 -16.91 -15.18 3.77
N SER A 309 -18.14 -14.95 3.30
CA SER A 309 -18.93 -15.98 2.62
C SER A 309 -18.51 -16.24 1.17
N GLN A 310 -17.66 -15.38 0.60
CA GLN A 310 -17.04 -15.57 -0.72
C GLN A 310 -15.81 -16.47 -0.66
N ILE A 311 -15.30 -16.79 0.54
CA ILE A 311 -14.13 -17.66 0.71
C ILE A 311 -14.60 -19.12 0.69
N SER A 312 -13.98 -19.93 -0.16
CA SER A 312 -14.25 -21.37 -0.24
C SER A 312 -14.15 -22.06 1.13
N PRO A 313 -15.08 -22.96 1.49
CA PRO A 313 -15.02 -23.70 2.74
C PRO A 313 -13.75 -24.54 2.91
N GLU A 314 -13.07 -24.90 1.81
CA GLU A 314 -11.82 -25.66 1.80
C GLU A 314 -10.61 -24.81 2.25
N SER A 315 -10.49 -23.57 1.78
CA SER A 315 -9.36 -22.68 2.08
C SER A 315 -9.55 -21.92 3.40
N ARG A 316 -10.80 -21.74 3.84
CA ARG A 316 -11.18 -20.99 5.04
C ARG A 316 -10.42 -21.38 6.34
N PRO A 317 -10.32 -22.67 6.75
CA PRO A 317 -9.64 -23.01 7.99
C PRO A 317 -8.13 -22.75 7.94
N VAL A 318 -7.52 -22.87 6.77
CA VAL A 318 -6.08 -22.61 6.56
C VAL A 318 -5.80 -21.11 6.63
N ILE A 319 -6.62 -20.30 5.95
CA ILE A 319 -6.51 -18.84 5.95
C ILE A 319 -6.74 -18.26 7.35
N ILE A 320 -7.72 -18.77 8.11
CA ILE A 320 -7.98 -18.29 9.48
C ILE A 320 -6.77 -18.53 10.39
N LYS A 321 -6.15 -19.71 10.32
CA LYS A 321 -4.91 -20.01 11.07
C LYS A 321 -3.80 -19.04 10.67
N LEU A 322 -3.65 -18.79 9.37
CA LEU A 322 -2.69 -17.82 8.86
C LEU A 322 -2.98 -16.41 9.39
N TRP A 323 -4.23 -15.95 9.38
CA TRP A 323 -4.59 -14.63 9.91
C TRP A 323 -4.26 -14.46 11.38
N ILE A 324 -4.53 -15.46 12.22
CA ILE A 324 -4.17 -15.41 13.65
C ILE A 324 -2.65 -15.22 13.79
N LEU A 325 -1.87 -16.04 13.08
CA LEU A 325 -0.42 -15.94 13.06
C LEU A 325 0.05 -14.55 12.59
N LEU A 326 -0.48 -14.04 11.47
CA LEU A 326 -0.10 -12.73 10.93
C LEU A 326 -0.52 -11.55 11.83
N THR A 327 -1.59 -11.69 12.62
CA THR A 327 -1.98 -10.66 13.60
C THR A 327 -1.02 -10.59 14.78
N ILE A 328 -0.51 -11.73 15.24
CA ILE A 328 0.49 -11.79 16.33
C ILE A 328 1.79 -11.12 15.88
N ASP A 329 2.26 -11.47 14.68
CA ASP A 329 3.43 -10.87 14.05
C ASP A 329 3.33 -9.34 13.98
N SER A 330 2.21 -8.82 13.47
CA SER A 330 2.08 -7.37 13.29
C SER A 330 1.74 -6.60 14.55
N LEU A 331 1.15 -7.24 15.56
CA LEU A 331 1.11 -6.66 16.91
C LEU A 331 2.53 -6.42 17.43
N ALA A 332 3.43 -7.39 17.26
CA ALA A 332 4.82 -7.29 17.69
C ALA A 332 5.61 -6.22 16.90
N ASP A 333 5.44 -6.15 15.58
CA ASP A 333 6.00 -5.06 14.77
C ASP A 333 5.49 -3.69 15.25
N GLY A 334 4.20 -3.59 15.60
CA GLY A 334 3.60 -2.39 16.18
C GLY A 334 4.20 -2.00 17.52
N MET A 335 4.66 -2.95 18.33
CA MET A 335 5.33 -2.64 19.60
C MET A 335 6.71 -2.01 19.38
N VAL A 336 7.38 -2.34 18.28
CA VAL A 336 8.76 -1.93 17.99
C VAL A 336 8.79 -0.97 16.80
N THR A 337 7.97 0.09 16.86
CA THR A 337 8.01 1.16 15.85
C THR A 337 9.35 1.87 15.84
N ASP A 338 9.72 2.43 14.68
CA ASP A 338 10.97 3.16 14.50
C ASP A 338 11.08 4.35 15.45
N ALA A 339 10.02 5.15 15.60
CA ALA A 339 10.00 6.29 16.49
C ALA A 339 10.24 5.89 17.97
N LEU A 340 9.57 4.83 18.45
CA LEU A 340 9.78 4.33 19.82
C LEU A 340 11.16 3.69 20.00
N THR A 341 11.71 3.09 18.94
CA THR A 341 13.07 2.55 18.95
C THR A 341 14.14 3.62 19.02
N ASN A 342 13.94 4.74 18.33
CA ASN A 342 14.81 5.91 18.46
C ASN A 342 14.78 6.45 19.90
N LEU A 343 13.58 6.59 20.47
CA LEU A 343 13.42 7.01 21.88
C LEU A 343 14.11 6.05 22.85
N TYR A 344 13.97 4.74 22.66
CA TYR A 344 14.62 3.72 23.47
C TYR A 344 16.15 3.81 23.41
N LEU A 345 16.72 3.89 22.20
CA LEU A 345 18.17 3.97 21.99
C LEU A 345 18.76 5.27 22.55
N THR A 346 18.08 6.41 22.39
CA THR A 346 18.50 7.68 23.02
C THR A 346 18.49 7.57 24.54
N ARG A 347 17.46 6.98 25.15
CA ARG A 347 17.39 6.83 26.62
C ARG A 347 18.45 5.87 27.15
N LYS A 348 18.71 4.77 26.43
CA LYS A 348 19.66 3.75 26.86
C LYS A 348 21.11 4.18 26.72
N PHE A 349 21.47 4.85 25.63
CA PHE A 349 22.87 5.13 25.28
C PHE A 349 23.22 6.62 25.18
N GLY A 350 22.24 7.53 25.29
CA GLY A 350 22.47 8.97 25.16
C GLY A 350 22.92 9.39 23.76
N LEU A 351 22.49 8.68 22.72
CA LEU A 351 22.90 8.93 21.34
C LEU A 351 22.43 10.30 20.85
N SER A 352 23.28 10.96 20.05
CA SER A 352 22.89 12.16 19.31
C SER A 352 21.93 11.81 18.17
N GLU A 353 21.17 12.80 17.70
CA GLU A 353 20.20 12.59 16.63
C GLU A 353 20.87 12.32 15.27
N SER A 354 22.06 12.88 15.01
CA SER A 354 22.82 12.51 13.81
C SER A 354 23.19 11.03 13.81
N TYR A 355 23.64 10.50 14.94
CA TYR A 355 24.05 9.11 15.05
C TYR A 355 22.86 8.15 14.92
N LEU A 356 21.70 8.51 15.46
CA LEU A 356 20.46 7.79 15.19
C LEU A 356 20.07 7.85 13.70
N GLY A 357 20.23 9.01 13.06
CA GLY A 357 20.05 9.19 11.63
C GLY A 357 20.92 8.21 10.84
N ASP A 358 22.22 8.15 11.14
CA ASP A 358 23.18 7.26 10.48
C ASP A 358 22.77 5.77 10.64
N ILE A 359 22.35 5.37 11.84
CA ILE A 359 21.89 3.99 12.12
C ILE A 359 20.64 3.66 11.31
N MET A 360 19.62 4.51 11.39
CA MET A 360 18.32 4.25 10.77
C MET A 360 18.40 4.31 9.24
N ALA A 361 19.16 5.26 8.70
CA ALA A 361 19.44 5.34 7.27
C ALA A 361 20.17 4.09 6.77
N SER A 362 21.21 3.63 7.49
CA SER A 362 21.94 2.40 7.16
C SER A 362 21.03 1.17 7.19
N SER A 363 20.15 1.08 8.17
CA SER A 363 19.13 0.02 8.28
C SER A 363 18.16 0.01 7.11
N TYR A 364 17.68 1.17 6.67
CA TYR A 364 16.76 1.27 5.53
C TYR A 364 17.46 0.96 4.19
N LEU A 365 18.73 1.34 4.04
CA LEU A 365 19.54 0.94 2.88
C LEU A 365 19.76 -0.58 2.85
N LEU A 366 20.09 -1.19 4.00
CA LEU A 366 20.22 -2.63 4.12
C LEU A 366 18.90 -3.34 3.84
N MET A 367 17.79 -2.82 4.37
CA MET A 367 16.44 -3.31 4.10
C MET A 367 16.14 -3.30 2.60
N ALA A 368 16.41 -2.20 1.91
CA ALA A 368 16.22 -2.11 0.46
C ALA A 368 17.00 -3.18 -0.29
N LEU A 369 18.27 -3.38 0.04
CA LEU A 369 19.11 -4.41 -0.56
C LEU A 369 18.60 -5.82 -0.27
N SER A 370 18.23 -6.11 0.98
CA SER A 370 17.76 -7.44 1.40
C SER A 370 16.45 -7.84 0.72
N THR A 371 15.50 -6.91 0.54
CA THR A 371 14.22 -7.22 -0.13
C THR A 371 14.40 -7.74 -1.57
N VAL A 372 15.44 -7.31 -2.28
CA VAL A 372 15.75 -7.80 -3.64
C VAL A 372 16.08 -9.30 -3.63
N PHE A 373 16.74 -9.79 -2.57
CA PHE A 373 17.11 -11.19 -2.42
C PHE A 373 15.97 -12.10 -1.96
N ALA A 374 14.83 -11.54 -1.52
CA ALA A 374 13.69 -12.32 -1.02
C ALA A 374 13.12 -13.28 -2.07
N GLY A 375 12.94 -12.82 -3.32
CA GLY A 375 12.38 -13.62 -4.42
C GLY A 375 13.29 -14.80 -4.83
N PRO A 376 14.58 -14.59 -5.11
CA PRO A 376 15.52 -15.67 -5.36
C PRO A 376 15.61 -16.70 -4.22
N LEU A 377 15.60 -16.23 -2.96
CA LEU A 377 15.66 -17.11 -1.80
C LEU A 377 14.39 -17.98 -1.68
N ALA A 378 13.22 -17.38 -1.89
CA ALA A 378 11.93 -18.06 -1.95
C ALA A 378 11.87 -19.19 -2.98
N ARG A 379 12.46 -19.00 -4.17
CA ARG A 379 12.52 -20.06 -5.20
C ARG A 379 13.43 -21.23 -4.81
N ARG A 380 14.45 -21.00 -3.98
CA ARG A 380 15.42 -22.03 -3.59
C ARG A 380 15.01 -22.81 -2.34
N LEU A 381 14.52 -22.11 -1.33
CA LEU A 381 14.18 -22.72 -0.03
C LEU A 381 12.69 -23.07 0.09
N GLY A 382 11.84 -22.49 -0.76
CA GLY A 382 10.39 -22.52 -0.64
C GLY A 382 9.84 -21.31 0.12
N LEU A 383 8.55 -20.98 -0.08
CA LEU A 383 7.91 -19.78 0.47
C LEU A 383 7.92 -19.78 2.00
N VAL A 384 7.40 -20.84 2.64
CA VAL A 384 7.29 -20.96 4.10
C VAL A 384 8.67 -20.96 4.75
N ASN A 385 9.59 -21.79 4.25
CA ASN A 385 10.94 -21.87 4.78
C ASN A 385 11.67 -20.52 4.68
N THR A 386 11.54 -19.82 3.56
CA THR A 386 12.16 -18.51 3.39
C THR A 386 11.64 -17.52 4.43
N MET A 387 10.32 -17.47 4.64
CA MET A 387 9.75 -16.63 5.69
C MET A 387 10.33 -16.95 7.06
N VAL A 388 10.31 -18.23 7.47
CA VAL A 388 10.77 -18.62 8.81
C VAL A 388 12.28 -18.41 9.00
N PHE A 389 13.11 -18.79 8.02
CA PHE A 389 14.58 -18.70 8.15
C PHE A 389 15.11 -17.27 8.09
N THR A 390 14.41 -16.34 7.44
CA THR A 390 14.80 -14.92 7.50
C THR A 390 14.20 -14.23 8.72
N HIS A 391 12.96 -14.57 9.08
CA HIS A 391 12.26 -13.88 10.16
C HIS A 391 12.76 -14.33 11.54
N LEU A 392 13.04 -15.61 11.76
CA LEU A 392 13.49 -16.13 13.07
C LEU A 392 14.78 -15.47 13.59
N PRO A 393 15.87 -15.29 12.80
CA PRO A 393 17.04 -14.53 13.24
C PRO A 393 16.74 -13.06 13.52
N SER A 394 15.83 -12.43 12.76
CA SER A 394 15.38 -11.06 13.01
C SER A 394 14.57 -10.96 14.31
N SER A 395 13.65 -11.89 14.56
CA SER A 395 12.88 -12.01 15.80
C SER A 395 13.80 -12.19 17.02
N ALA A 396 14.84 -13.02 16.89
CA ALA A 396 15.88 -13.18 17.90
C ALA A 396 16.69 -11.89 18.11
N ALA A 397 16.98 -11.14 17.04
CA ALA A 397 17.70 -9.88 17.13
C ALA A 397 16.90 -8.80 17.89
N VAL A 398 15.57 -8.73 17.66
CA VAL A 398 14.68 -7.86 18.46
C VAL A 398 14.61 -8.28 19.92
N LEU A 399 14.47 -9.58 20.17
CA LEU A 399 14.46 -10.15 21.53
C LEU A 399 15.73 -9.80 22.31
N LEU A 400 16.88 -9.87 21.63
CA LEU A 400 18.20 -9.63 22.22
C LEU A 400 18.61 -8.16 22.21
N LEU A 401 17.92 -7.27 21.50
CA LEU A 401 18.26 -5.85 21.39
C LEU A 401 18.49 -5.16 22.75
N PRO A 402 17.75 -5.50 23.83
CA PRO A 402 17.97 -4.90 25.14
C PRO A 402 19.20 -5.41 25.90
N LEU A 403 19.72 -6.59 25.58
CA LEU A 403 20.76 -7.27 26.36
C LEU A 403 22.15 -6.63 26.27
N PRO A 404 22.63 -6.18 25.09
CA PRO A 404 23.93 -5.54 24.97
C PRO A 404 24.08 -4.27 25.79
N GLN A 405 25.22 -4.14 26.47
CA GLN A 405 25.64 -2.90 27.13
C GLN A 405 26.43 -1.97 26.19
N GLY A 406 26.93 -2.50 25.06
CA GLY A 406 27.67 -1.74 24.05
C GLY A 406 26.78 -1.34 22.88
N ILE A 407 26.95 -0.11 22.40
CA ILE A 407 26.19 0.46 21.27
C ILE A 407 26.37 -0.36 19.98
N ALA A 408 27.61 -0.77 19.68
CA ALA A 408 27.93 -1.48 18.44
C ALA A 408 27.13 -2.78 18.26
N LEU A 409 26.96 -3.57 19.32
CA LEU A 409 26.20 -4.82 19.25
C LEU A 409 24.70 -4.55 19.09
N SER A 410 24.14 -3.52 19.73
CA SER A 410 22.75 -3.10 19.50
C SER A 410 22.51 -2.64 18.06
N ILE A 411 23.46 -1.95 17.43
CA ILE A 411 23.39 -1.57 16.02
C ILE A 411 23.39 -2.80 15.13
N VAL A 412 24.30 -3.76 15.37
CA VAL A 412 24.36 -5.00 14.59
C VAL A 412 23.04 -5.77 14.68
N LEU A 413 22.45 -5.90 15.88
CA LEU A 413 21.15 -6.55 16.06
C LEU A 413 20.04 -5.80 15.32
N LEU A 414 20.03 -4.46 15.36
CA LEU A 414 19.04 -3.65 14.64
C LEU A 414 19.18 -3.79 13.12
N LEU A 415 20.40 -3.81 12.60
CA LEU A 415 20.68 -4.06 11.18
C LEU A 415 20.22 -5.45 10.74
N ILE A 416 20.49 -6.48 11.55
CA ILE A 416 20.02 -7.85 11.30
C ILE A 416 18.50 -7.88 11.27
N ASP A 417 17.84 -7.25 12.24
CA ASP A 417 16.38 -7.17 12.30
C ASP A 417 15.81 -6.49 11.04
N LYS A 418 16.19 -5.23 10.77
CA LYS A 418 15.62 -4.47 9.63
C LYS A 418 15.95 -5.10 8.28
N GLY A 419 17.16 -5.66 8.14
CA GLY A 419 17.57 -6.36 6.93
C GLY A 419 16.73 -7.60 6.67
N LEU A 420 16.59 -8.49 7.64
CA LEU A 420 15.95 -9.79 7.43
C LEU A 420 14.42 -9.77 7.59
N ASN A 421 13.86 -8.90 8.44
CA ASN A 421 12.41 -8.78 8.64
C ASN A 421 11.68 -8.48 7.32
N SER A 422 12.24 -7.56 6.54
CA SER A 422 11.64 -7.10 5.28
C SER A 422 11.56 -8.16 4.17
N MET A 423 12.32 -9.26 4.28
CA MET A 423 12.36 -10.31 3.27
C MET A 423 11.11 -11.18 3.24
N ASP A 424 10.24 -11.09 4.25
CA ASP A 424 9.04 -11.93 4.34
C ASP A 424 7.88 -11.45 3.44
N GLN A 425 7.88 -10.18 3.02
CA GLN A 425 6.69 -9.55 2.43
C GLN A 425 6.28 -10.20 1.10
N GLY A 426 7.26 -10.43 0.23
CA GLY A 426 7.06 -11.10 -1.07
C GLY A 426 6.63 -12.56 -0.90
N PRO A 427 7.39 -13.40 -0.19
CA PRO A 427 7.05 -14.79 0.07
C PRO A 427 5.67 -14.98 0.72
N ARG A 428 5.29 -14.12 1.67
CA ARG A 428 3.97 -14.13 2.33
C ARG A 428 2.83 -13.87 1.36
N ALA A 429 2.96 -12.85 0.52
CA ALA A 429 1.96 -12.55 -0.50
C ALA A 429 1.82 -13.70 -1.51
N ALA A 430 2.93 -14.30 -1.91
CA ALA A 430 2.95 -15.48 -2.76
C ALA A 430 2.33 -16.71 -2.08
N LEU A 431 2.56 -16.92 -0.78
CA LEU A 431 1.99 -18.02 -0.01
C LEU A 431 0.47 -17.92 0.06
N ILE A 432 -0.05 -16.72 0.34
CA ILE A 432 -1.50 -16.46 0.33
C ILE A 432 -2.06 -16.70 -1.07
N ALA A 433 -1.39 -16.23 -2.12
CA ALA A 433 -1.84 -16.45 -3.49
C ALA A 433 -1.84 -17.94 -3.88
N ALA A 434 -0.91 -18.74 -3.36
CA ALA A 434 -0.83 -20.18 -3.62
C ALA A 434 -1.88 -21.00 -2.85
N ILE A 435 -2.35 -20.54 -1.70
CA ILE A 435 -3.38 -21.22 -0.87
C ILE A 435 -4.80 -20.88 -1.34
N VAL A 436 -4.98 -19.71 -1.95
CA VAL A 436 -6.29 -19.14 -2.24
C VAL A 436 -6.59 -19.12 -3.73
N ARG A 437 -7.84 -19.46 -4.09
CA ARG A 437 -8.33 -19.47 -5.47
C ARG A 437 -8.25 -18.06 -6.11
N PRO A 438 -7.93 -17.94 -7.41
CA PRO A 438 -7.71 -16.66 -8.08
C PRO A 438 -8.82 -15.62 -7.85
N GLU A 439 -10.07 -16.06 -7.80
CA GLU A 439 -11.27 -15.24 -7.64
C GLU A 439 -11.36 -14.61 -6.24
N GLU A 440 -10.76 -15.25 -5.24
CA GLU A 440 -10.80 -14.87 -3.82
C GLU A 440 -9.51 -14.16 -3.36
N ARG A 441 -8.42 -14.24 -4.13
CA ARG A 441 -7.08 -13.69 -3.76
C ARG A 441 -7.14 -12.22 -3.36
N THR A 442 -7.83 -11.39 -4.13
CA THR A 442 -7.93 -9.94 -3.85
C THR A 442 -8.64 -9.67 -2.53
N VAL A 443 -9.73 -10.40 -2.25
CA VAL A 443 -10.50 -10.26 -1.00
C VAL A 443 -9.66 -10.72 0.19
N VAL A 444 -9.01 -11.88 0.10
CA VAL A 444 -8.18 -12.41 1.19
C VAL A 444 -6.97 -11.53 1.46
N MET A 445 -6.29 -11.03 0.43
CA MET A 445 -5.18 -10.08 0.61
C MET A 445 -5.65 -8.79 1.28
N GLY A 446 -6.81 -8.25 0.89
CA GLY A 446 -7.40 -7.06 1.51
C GLY A 446 -7.72 -7.25 3.00
N ILE A 447 -8.38 -8.37 3.35
CA ILE A 447 -8.68 -8.71 4.76
C ILE A 447 -7.38 -8.91 5.55
N THR A 448 -6.40 -9.62 4.96
CA THR A 448 -5.10 -9.88 5.60
C THR A 448 -4.41 -8.57 5.96
N THR A 449 -4.30 -7.63 5.01
CA THR A 449 -3.71 -6.31 5.26
C THR A 449 -4.48 -5.55 6.34
N THR A 450 -5.81 -5.57 6.29
CA THR A 450 -6.66 -4.88 7.27
C THR A 450 -6.44 -5.40 8.69
N LEU A 451 -6.48 -6.73 8.87
CA LEU A 451 -6.22 -7.36 10.17
C LEU A 451 -4.82 -7.05 10.67
N ARG A 452 -3.84 -7.10 9.77
CA ARG A 452 -2.44 -6.82 10.06
C ARG A 452 -2.24 -5.39 10.57
N THR A 453 -2.82 -4.42 9.88
CA THR A 453 -2.73 -3.01 10.27
C THR A 453 -3.48 -2.74 11.57
N LEU A 454 -4.66 -3.33 11.77
CA LEU A 454 -5.39 -3.20 13.04
C LEU A 454 -4.58 -3.75 14.22
N ALA A 455 -3.96 -4.93 14.06
CA ALA A 455 -3.11 -5.51 15.08
C ALA A 455 -1.90 -4.62 15.40
N SER A 456 -1.23 -4.05 14.37
CA SER A 456 -0.07 -3.18 14.58
C SER A 456 -0.42 -1.86 15.26
N THR A 457 -1.66 -1.36 15.15
CA THR A 457 -2.07 -0.13 15.84
C THR A 457 -2.04 -0.25 17.36
N VAL A 458 -2.23 -1.45 17.93
CA VAL A 458 -2.29 -1.66 19.40
C VAL A 458 -0.89 -1.65 20.03
N GLY A 459 0.13 -2.04 19.27
CA GLY A 459 1.50 -2.21 19.75
C GLY A 459 2.12 -0.96 20.40
N PRO A 460 2.05 0.25 19.80
CA PRO A 460 2.70 1.43 20.37
C PRO A 460 2.18 1.82 21.75
N SER A 461 0.89 1.64 22.03
CA SER A 461 0.31 1.90 23.36
C SER A 461 0.83 0.93 24.42
N LEU A 462 0.98 -0.35 24.08
CA LEU A 462 1.60 -1.35 24.97
C LEU A 462 3.04 -0.98 25.28
N THR A 463 3.80 -0.57 24.27
CA THR A 463 5.19 -0.13 24.44
C THR A 463 5.27 1.17 25.23
N GLY A 464 4.39 2.14 25.00
CA GLY A 464 4.34 3.40 25.76
C GLY A 464 4.01 3.18 27.24
N TYR A 465 3.10 2.24 27.54
CA TYR A 465 2.81 1.83 28.92
C TYR A 465 4.05 1.22 29.59
N LEU A 466 4.75 0.30 28.92
CA LEU A 466 5.97 -0.31 29.44
C LEU A 466 7.12 0.68 29.55
N ALA A 467 7.22 1.63 28.63
CA ALA A 467 8.23 2.68 28.62
C ALA A 467 8.07 3.67 29.78
N GLY A 468 6.83 3.92 30.22
CA GLY A 468 6.51 4.74 31.40
C GLY A 468 6.86 4.09 32.74
N THR A 469 7.31 2.83 32.71
CA THR A 469 7.89 2.13 33.86
C THR A 469 9.38 1.89 33.59
N ASP A 470 10.15 1.46 34.59
CA ASP A 470 11.57 1.08 34.41
C ASP A 470 11.77 -0.20 33.54
N SER A 471 10.74 -0.61 32.80
CA SER A 471 10.65 -1.86 32.05
C SER A 471 10.53 -1.67 30.53
N PHE A 472 11.01 -0.55 29.97
CA PHE A 472 10.96 -0.33 28.51
C PHE A 472 11.58 -1.50 27.71
N TRP A 473 12.65 -2.11 28.22
CA TRP A 473 13.28 -3.29 27.60
C TRP A 473 12.33 -4.49 27.44
N ILE A 474 11.32 -4.63 28.31
CA ILE A 474 10.35 -5.74 28.28
C ILE A 474 9.52 -5.69 26.99
N ALA A 475 9.27 -4.50 26.43
CA ALA A 475 8.52 -4.37 25.19
C ALA A 475 9.18 -5.13 24.02
N TYR A 476 10.52 -5.03 23.93
CA TYR A 476 11.32 -5.73 22.92
C TYR A 476 11.34 -7.24 23.16
N VAL A 477 11.39 -7.66 24.43
CA VAL A 477 11.36 -9.08 24.80
C VAL A 477 10.03 -9.71 24.44
N ILE A 478 8.92 -9.06 24.79
CA ILE A 478 7.57 -9.52 24.43
C ILE A 478 7.42 -9.56 22.90
N ALA A 479 7.80 -8.49 22.20
CA ALA A 479 7.72 -8.44 20.75
C ALA A 479 8.54 -9.56 20.08
N GLY A 480 9.79 -9.76 20.50
CA GLY A 480 10.64 -10.83 19.98
C GLY A 480 10.07 -12.23 20.25
N LEU A 481 9.53 -12.48 21.45
CA LEU A 481 8.87 -13.75 21.77
C LEU A 481 7.60 -14.00 20.95
N LEU A 482 6.78 -12.97 20.72
CA LEU A 482 5.59 -13.05 19.87
C LEU A 482 5.98 -13.39 18.42
N ARG A 483 7.03 -12.75 17.87
CA ARG A 483 7.52 -13.02 16.51
C ARG A 483 8.12 -14.43 16.38
N ILE A 484 8.91 -14.89 17.36
CA ILE A 484 9.39 -16.28 17.40
C ILE A 484 8.22 -17.27 17.47
N GLY A 485 7.21 -16.99 18.29
CA GLY A 485 6.01 -17.82 18.39
C GLY A 485 5.25 -17.91 17.06
N TYR A 486 5.14 -16.79 16.35
CA TYR A 486 4.61 -16.74 14.98
C TYR A 486 5.43 -17.61 14.02
N ASP A 487 6.75 -17.46 14.00
CA ASP A 487 7.67 -18.17 13.09
C ASP A 487 7.57 -19.68 13.28
N LEU A 488 7.61 -20.14 14.54
CA LEU A 488 7.48 -21.55 14.89
C LEU A 488 6.08 -22.09 14.56
N GLY A 489 5.03 -21.29 14.79
CA GLY A 489 3.66 -21.64 14.43
C GLY A 489 3.45 -21.78 12.93
N LEU A 490 4.03 -20.86 12.14
CA LEU A 490 4.01 -20.90 10.68
C LEU A 490 4.74 -22.14 10.17
N PHE A 491 5.94 -22.41 10.70
CA PHE A 491 6.73 -23.59 10.35
C PHE A 491 5.94 -24.87 10.65
N TRP A 492 5.42 -25.03 11.86
CA TRP A 492 4.73 -26.25 12.27
C TRP A 492 3.45 -26.53 11.47
N ILE A 493 2.68 -25.48 11.14
CA ILE A 493 1.39 -25.64 10.45
C ILE A 493 1.56 -25.78 8.93
N PHE A 494 2.54 -25.09 8.32
CA PHE A 494 2.61 -24.92 6.86
C PHE A 494 3.78 -25.64 6.18
N VAL A 495 4.74 -26.23 6.90
CA VAL A 495 5.86 -26.98 6.29
C VAL A 495 5.40 -28.19 5.45
N GLY A 496 4.28 -28.82 5.81
CA GLY A 496 3.77 -30.01 5.13
C GLY A 496 2.68 -29.76 4.09
N ILE A 497 2.27 -28.52 3.84
CA ILE A 497 1.18 -28.21 2.91
C ILE A 497 1.73 -28.19 1.48
N LYS A 498 1.19 -29.04 0.59
CA LYS A 498 1.46 -28.97 -0.84
C LYS A 498 0.96 -27.62 -1.38
N LEU A 499 1.88 -26.74 -1.73
CA LEU A 499 1.57 -25.51 -2.47
C LEU A 499 1.16 -25.89 -3.90
N HIS A 500 0.16 -25.20 -4.47
CA HIS A 500 -0.46 -25.45 -5.79
C HIS A 500 -1.54 -26.54 -5.87
N ALA A 501 -2.13 -26.98 -4.75
CA ALA A 501 -3.20 -27.98 -4.73
C ALA A 501 -4.44 -27.64 -5.61
N HIS A 502 -4.61 -26.38 -6.04
CA HIS A 502 -5.72 -25.94 -6.89
C HIS A 502 -5.36 -25.73 -8.37
N GLU A 503 -4.07 -25.67 -8.73
CA GLU A 503 -3.62 -25.59 -10.13
C GLU A 503 -3.63 -26.99 -10.77
N GLU A 504 -3.20 -28.02 -10.05
CA GLU A 504 -3.28 -29.43 -10.50
C GLU A 504 -4.73 -29.86 -10.79
N SER A 505 -5.71 -29.42 -9.98
CA SER A 505 -7.12 -29.79 -10.18
C SER A 505 -7.81 -29.12 -11.38
N GLN A 506 -7.22 -28.06 -11.94
CA GLN A 506 -7.73 -27.39 -13.14
C GLN A 506 -7.11 -27.96 -14.42
N GLU A 507 -5.85 -28.40 -14.38
CA GLU A 507 -5.22 -29.13 -15.49
C GLU A 507 -5.91 -30.49 -15.68
N ASP A 508 -6.16 -31.25 -14.59
CA ASP A 508 -6.87 -32.53 -14.65
C ASP A 508 -8.31 -32.40 -15.19
N LYS A 509 -8.95 -31.23 -15.04
CA LYS A 509 -10.31 -30.94 -15.57
C LYS A 509 -10.31 -30.32 -16.97
N ALA A 510 -9.16 -29.87 -17.45
CA ALA A 510 -9.00 -29.36 -18.81
C ALA A 510 -8.52 -30.47 -19.76
N GLU A 511 -7.99 -31.57 -19.22
CA GLU A 511 -7.58 -32.77 -19.95
C GLU A 511 -8.67 -33.86 -20.05
N GLU A 512 -9.74 -33.78 -19.23
CA GLU A 512 -11.01 -34.54 -19.40
C GLU A 512 -12.00 -33.82 -20.32
#